data_AF-A0A7L3E1C5-F1
#
_entry.id   AF-A0A7L3E1C5-F1
#
_cell.length_a   1.000
_cell.length_b   1.000
_cell.length_c   1.000
_cell.angle_alpha   90.00
_cell.angle_beta   90.00
_cell.angle_gamma   90.00
#
_symmetry.space_group_name_H-M   'P 1'
#
loop_
_entity.id
_entity.type
_entity.pdbx_description
1 polymer ?
#
loop_
_entity_poly.entity_id
_entity_poly.type
_entity_poly.pdbx_seq_one_letter_code
_entity_poly.pdbx_strand_id
1 'polypeptide(L)'
;LAQSLLALFASSLAISLVFAIIPLCHNVVVLAVVMAMAGLAMGCIDTISNMQLVKIYQKDSAIFLQALHFFVGFGALLSPLIADPFLSDTNCILSNGTANASSNLPHIRKSLLPHHPGNLSRYDLPMKGLVVTRVSYAFWIMALINLPVPIAVFFLLYKERMVPCFNGSSHPLLSADELALETRPGDKDELSTPSQRPHTAAGHEDLFSCCQSKNFRGASFTYFAVHITGALVLFMTDGIVGEYSGFVYSYAVEEPLSVVHKVAGYLPSLFWGFITLGRLISIPVSYRMKPATMVFINVVGVLTTFLLLLIFSSSVVFLFVGTASLGLFLSSTFPSMLAYTEDILQYKGCATTVLVTGAGIGEMVLQLLVGSIIHDRGSYSFLVCGMIFGCLAFTFYALLVFFHRMYPKPS
;
A
#
# COMPACT_ATOMS: atom_id res chain seq x y z
N LEU A 1 -19.93 5.66 12.17
CA LEU A 1 -20.19 5.51 10.72
C LEU A 1 -20.19 6.86 10.01
N ALA A 2 -21.05 7.80 10.43
CA ALA A 2 -21.14 9.17 9.88
C ALA A 2 -19.80 9.91 9.74
N GLN A 3 -19.05 10.02 10.85
CA GLN A 3 -17.74 10.69 10.86
C GLN A 3 -16.71 10.01 9.94
N SER A 4 -16.71 8.67 9.89
CA SER A 4 -15.81 7.91 9.02
C SER A 4 -16.16 8.08 7.53
N LEU A 5 -17.44 8.09 7.17
CA LEU A 5 -17.90 8.37 5.80
C LEU A 5 -17.60 9.80 5.37
N LEU A 6 -17.78 10.78 6.27
CA LEU A 6 -17.46 12.18 5.99
C LEU A 6 -15.95 12.39 5.82
N ALA A 7 -15.13 11.75 6.65
CA ALA A 7 -13.68 11.73 6.49
C ALA A 7 -13.26 11.05 5.17
N LEU A 8 -13.89 9.94 4.79
CA LEU A 8 -13.64 9.27 3.49
C LEU A 8 -13.99 10.19 2.31
N PHE A 9 -15.11 10.91 2.38
CA PHE A 9 -15.50 11.90 1.37
C PHE A 9 -14.50 13.05 1.29
N ALA A 10 -14.13 13.64 2.43
CA ALA A 10 -13.17 14.75 2.47
C ALA A 10 -11.80 14.34 1.91
N SER A 11 -11.29 13.17 2.31
CA SER A 11 -10.01 12.66 1.84
C SER A 11 -10.03 12.30 0.34
N SER A 12 -11.09 11.66 -0.17
CA SER A 12 -11.20 11.33 -1.60
C SER A 12 -11.37 12.58 -2.49
N LEU A 13 -12.07 13.60 -2.00
CA LEU A 13 -12.15 14.90 -2.66
C LEU A 13 -10.80 15.62 -2.65
N ALA A 14 -10.09 15.59 -1.52
CA ALA A 14 -8.76 16.19 -1.39
C ALA A 14 -7.75 15.59 -2.39
N ILE A 15 -7.73 14.25 -2.56
CA ILE A 15 -6.86 13.61 -3.56
C ILE A 15 -7.16 14.09 -4.98
N SER A 16 -8.45 14.17 -5.35
CA SER A 16 -8.86 14.62 -6.69
C SER A 16 -8.42 16.07 -6.95
N LEU A 17 -8.56 16.94 -5.95
CA LEU A 17 -8.12 18.34 -6.03
C LEU A 17 -6.60 18.43 -6.13
N VAL A 18 -5.86 17.66 -5.32
CA VAL A 18 -4.40 17.64 -5.34
C VAL A 18 -3.89 17.19 -6.72
N PHE A 19 -4.43 16.12 -7.31
CA PHE A 19 -4.02 15.67 -8.65
C PHE A 19 -4.26 16.73 -9.73
N ALA A 20 -5.33 17.54 -9.62
CA ALA A 20 -5.55 18.66 -10.52
C ALA A 20 -4.54 19.81 -10.33
N ILE A 21 -4.06 20.02 -9.10
CA ILE A 21 -3.13 21.10 -8.71
C ILE A 21 -1.67 20.75 -9.02
N ILE A 22 -1.25 19.47 -8.95
CA ILE A 22 0.15 19.06 -9.15
C ILE A 22 0.78 19.66 -10.43
N PRO A 23 0.14 19.64 -11.61
CA PRO A 23 0.71 20.22 -12.83
C PRO A 23 0.88 21.74 -12.80
N LEU A 24 0.20 22.45 -11.88
CA LEU A 24 0.27 23.90 -11.73
C LEU A 24 1.40 24.32 -10.77
N CYS A 25 1.97 23.37 -10.03
CA CYS A 25 3.04 23.61 -9.06
C CYS A 25 4.42 23.71 -9.74
N HIS A 26 4.93 24.93 -9.86
CA HIS A 26 6.26 25.19 -10.44
C HIS A 26 7.39 25.28 -9.38
N ASN A 27 7.02 25.38 -8.10
CA ASN A 27 7.96 25.44 -6.98
C ASN A 27 8.04 24.09 -6.27
N VAL A 28 9.26 23.57 -6.08
CA VAL A 28 9.50 22.27 -5.42
C VAL A 28 8.93 22.22 -4.00
N VAL A 29 9.02 23.33 -3.25
CA VAL A 29 8.44 23.42 -1.89
C VAL A 29 6.91 23.30 -1.93
N VAL A 30 6.26 23.95 -2.89
CA VAL A 30 4.80 23.86 -3.06
C VAL A 30 4.41 22.45 -3.48
N LEU A 31 5.16 21.83 -4.40
CA LEU A 31 4.94 20.45 -4.81
C LEU A 31 5.09 19.49 -3.62
N ALA A 32 6.10 19.67 -2.76
CA ALA A 32 6.31 18.84 -1.58
C ALA A 32 5.13 18.94 -0.59
N VAL A 33 4.62 20.16 -0.33
CA VAL A 33 3.45 20.38 0.53
C VAL A 33 2.20 19.71 -0.06
N VAL A 34 1.97 19.87 -1.36
CA VAL A 34 0.83 19.27 -2.07
C VAL A 34 0.92 17.73 -2.04
N MET A 35 2.11 17.15 -2.25
CA MET A 35 2.33 15.71 -2.15
C MET A 35 2.16 15.19 -0.72
N ALA A 36 2.56 15.96 0.30
CA ALA A 36 2.31 15.60 1.70
C ALA A 36 0.81 15.56 2.03
N MET A 37 0.03 16.53 1.51
CA MET A 37 -1.43 16.53 1.63
C MET A 37 -2.06 15.32 0.94
N ALA A 38 -1.57 14.94 -0.25
CA ALA A 38 -2.02 13.72 -0.93
C ALA A 38 -1.74 12.47 -0.10
N GLY A 39 -0.53 12.36 0.47
CA GLY A 39 -0.14 11.22 1.31
C GLY A 39 -1.01 11.08 2.57
N LEU A 40 -1.30 12.20 3.24
CA LEU A 40 -2.21 12.21 4.40
C LEU A 40 -3.63 11.76 4.01
N ALA A 41 -4.14 12.25 2.88
CA ALA A 41 -5.46 11.87 2.39
C ALA A 41 -5.50 10.38 1.98
N MET A 42 -4.47 9.88 1.32
CA MET A 42 -4.35 8.47 0.93
C MET A 42 -4.30 7.54 2.15
N GLY A 43 -3.45 7.84 3.14
CA GLY A 43 -3.38 7.07 4.38
C GLY A 43 -4.70 7.08 5.17
N CYS A 44 -5.44 8.19 5.13
CA CYS A 44 -6.78 8.28 5.71
C CYS A 44 -7.79 7.36 4.98
N ILE A 45 -7.77 7.34 3.65
CA ILE A 45 -8.61 6.44 2.85
C ILE A 45 -8.26 4.98 3.16
N ASP A 46 -6.99 4.60 3.12
CA ASP A 46 -6.58 3.21 3.36
C ASP A 46 -6.99 2.73 4.75
N THR A 47 -6.83 3.58 5.77
CA THR A 47 -7.23 3.24 7.15
C THR A 47 -8.75 3.11 7.27
N ILE A 48 -9.51 4.07 6.76
CA ILE A 48 -10.97 4.07 6.88
C ILE A 48 -11.59 2.95 6.05
N SER A 49 -11.14 2.74 4.82
CA SER A 49 -11.63 1.69 3.93
C SER A 49 -11.40 0.30 4.53
N ASN A 50 -10.18 0.01 5.01
CA ASN A 50 -9.88 -1.27 5.65
C ASN A 50 -10.68 -1.47 6.95
N MET A 51 -10.79 -0.44 7.80
CA MET A 51 -11.55 -0.51 9.04
C MET A 51 -13.06 -0.71 8.79
N GLN A 52 -13.65 0.06 7.87
CA GLN A 52 -15.09 -0.05 7.55
C GLN A 52 -15.42 -1.41 6.95
N LEU A 53 -14.55 -1.94 6.09
CA LEU A 53 -14.75 -3.25 5.48
C LEU A 53 -14.79 -4.36 6.53
N VAL A 54 -13.85 -4.34 7.48
CA VAL A 54 -13.83 -5.29 8.60
C VAL A 54 -15.08 -5.11 9.48
N LYS A 55 -15.51 -3.86 9.72
CA LYS A 55 -16.69 -3.59 10.55
C LYS A 55 -17.98 -4.11 9.91
N ILE A 56 -18.13 -3.99 8.59
CA ILE A 56 -19.33 -4.40 7.85
C ILE A 56 -19.39 -5.93 7.70
N TYR A 57 -18.28 -6.55 7.27
CA TYR A 57 -18.29 -7.95 6.86
C TYR A 57 -17.81 -8.93 7.93
N GLN A 58 -17.25 -8.45 9.06
CA GLN A 58 -16.87 -9.23 10.25
C GLN A 58 -16.26 -10.60 9.92
N LYS A 59 -17.09 -11.67 9.90
CA LYS A 59 -16.69 -13.06 9.68
C LYS A 59 -16.16 -13.36 8.28
N ASP A 60 -16.64 -12.64 7.26
CA ASP A 60 -16.24 -12.79 5.85
C ASP A 60 -15.27 -11.69 5.39
N SER A 61 -14.81 -10.85 6.32
CA SER A 61 -13.95 -9.69 6.03
C SER A 61 -12.67 -10.04 5.27
N ALA A 62 -12.08 -11.22 5.49
CA ALA A 62 -10.87 -11.66 4.80
C ALA A 62 -11.04 -11.76 3.26
N ILE A 63 -12.18 -12.27 2.78
CA ILE A 63 -12.47 -12.41 1.35
C ILE A 63 -12.65 -11.03 0.72
N PHE A 64 -13.41 -10.15 1.39
CA PHE A 64 -13.63 -8.79 0.91
C PHE A 64 -12.35 -7.96 0.94
N LEU A 65 -11.48 -8.15 1.94
CA LEU A 65 -10.19 -7.46 2.03
C LEU A 65 -9.27 -7.87 0.86
N GLN A 66 -9.30 -9.15 0.49
CA GLN A 66 -8.58 -9.65 -0.69
C GLN A 66 -9.12 -9.06 -1.99
N ALA A 67 -10.44 -8.91 -2.11
CA ALA A 67 -11.08 -8.25 -3.26
C ALA A 67 -10.74 -6.74 -3.33
N LEU A 68 -10.75 -6.03 -2.20
CA LEU A 68 -10.33 -4.63 -2.12
C LEU A 68 -8.90 -4.47 -2.61
N HIS A 69 -7.99 -5.26 -2.06
CA HIS A 69 -6.59 -5.26 -2.47
C HIS A 69 -6.38 -5.69 -3.93
N PHE A 70 -7.21 -6.58 -4.47
CA PHE A 70 -7.20 -6.89 -5.91
C PHE A 70 -7.47 -5.64 -6.75
N PHE A 71 -8.49 -4.83 -6.41
CA PHE A 71 -8.76 -3.57 -7.10
C PHE A 71 -7.63 -2.54 -6.93
N VAL A 72 -7.01 -2.47 -5.75
CA VAL A 72 -5.80 -1.64 -5.52
C VAL A 72 -4.68 -2.05 -6.49
N GLY A 73 -4.39 -3.35 -6.58
CA GLY A 73 -3.36 -3.86 -7.49
C GLY A 73 -3.72 -3.65 -8.96
N PHE A 74 -5.00 -3.77 -9.33
CA PHE A 74 -5.47 -3.52 -10.70
C PHE A 74 -5.31 -2.05 -11.09
N GLY A 75 -5.65 -1.12 -10.19
CA GLY A 75 -5.41 0.30 -10.38
C GLY A 75 -3.91 0.62 -10.51
N ALA A 76 -3.07 -0.01 -9.69
CA ALA A 76 -1.62 0.17 -9.73
C ALA A 76 -0.97 -0.41 -11.01
N LEU A 77 -1.53 -1.49 -11.58
CA LEU A 77 -1.16 -2.00 -12.90
C LEU A 77 -1.53 -1.01 -14.01
N LEU A 78 -2.75 -0.45 -13.96
CA LEU A 78 -3.32 0.39 -15.00
C LEU A 78 -2.72 1.82 -15.00
N SER A 79 -2.32 2.34 -13.84
CA SER A 79 -1.81 3.71 -13.68
C SER A 79 -0.60 4.02 -14.58
N PRO A 80 0.50 3.23 -14.59
CA PRO A 80 1.63 3.51 -15.49
C PRO A 80 1.28 3.33 -16.97
N LEU A 81 0.33 2.44 -17.31
CA LEU A 81 -0.15 2.25 -18.70
C LEU A 81 -0.92 3.47 -19.22
N ILE A 82 -1.71 4.12 -18.35
CA ILE A 82 -2.41 5.37 -18.68
C ILE A 82 -1.40 6.52 -18.80
N ALA A 83 -0.35 6.52 -17.96
CA ALA A 83 0.68 7.56 -17.97
C ALA A 83 1.66 7.44 -19.15
N ASP A 84 1.98 6.23 -19.61
CA ASP A 84 2.94 5.91 -20.69
C ASP A 84 2.85 6.85 -21.91
N PRO A 85 1.67 7.06 -22.56
CA PRO A 85 1.58 7.92 -23.75
C PRO A 85 1.88 9.41 -23.50
N PHE A 86 1.95 9.84 -22.23
CA PHE A 86 2.22 11.21 -21.84
C PHE A 86 3.66 11.42 -21.33
N LEU A 87 4.43 10.34 -21.19
CA LEU A 87 5.85 10.36 -20.84
C LEU A 87 6.71 10.59 -22.09
N SER A 88 7.82 11.29 -21.96
CA SER A 88 8.74 11.58 -23.08
C SER A 88 9.70 10.41 -23.32
N ASP A 89 9.77 9.94 -24.57
CA ASP A 89 10.67 8.85 -24.99
C ASP A 89 12.18 9.21 -24.94
N THR A 90 12.54 10.50 -24.88
CA THR A 90 13.94 10.98 -24.91
C THR A 90 14.10 12.35 -24.25
N ASN A 91 15.34 12.69 -23.85
CA ASN A 91 15.77 13.92 -23.16
C ASN A 91 14.92 15.15 -23.53
N CYS A 92 14.39 15.83 -22.51
CA CYS A 92 13.43 16.96 -22.57
C CYS A 92 13.89 18.21 -23.35
N ILE A 93 15.01 18.17 -24.06
CA ILE A 93 15.58 19.29 -24.79
C ILE A 93 15.67 18.94 -26.27
N LEU A 94 14.67 19.38 -27.03
CA LEU A 94 14.79 19.47 -28.49
C LEU A 94 15.70 20.67 -28.81
N SER A 95 17.00 20.41 -29.02
CA SER A 95 17.91 21.42 -29.55
C SER A 95 17.73 21.52 -31.07
N ASN A 96 17.40 22.70 -31.57
CA ASN A 96 17.17 22.95 -33.00
C ASN A 96 18.48 23.12 -33.79
N GLY A 97 19.49 22.30 -33.47
CA GLY A 97 20.80 22.31 -34.11
C GLY A 97 21.05 21.01 -34.84
N THR A 98 21.28 21.07 -36.15
CA THR A 98 21.96 20.03 -36.93
C THR A 98 23.39 19.88 -36.42
N ALA A 99 23.57 19.21 -35.28
CA ALA A 99 24.85 18.73 -34.83
C ALA A 99 24.94 17.25 -35.19
N ASN A 100 25.86 16.92 -36.10
CA ASN A 100 26.25 15.55 -36.41
C ASN A 100 26.47 14.78 -35.10
N ALA A 101 25.51 13.93 -34.75
CA ALA A 101 25.53 13.13 -33.54
C ALA A 101 26.48 11.95 -33.73
N SER A 102 27.78 12.25 -33.70
CA SER A 102 28.82 11.26 -33.43
C SER A 102 29.54 11.67 -32.15
N SER A 103 29.24 10.91 -31.10
CA SER A 103 30.09 10.65 -29.93
C SER A 103 30.17 11.70 -28.79
N ASN A 104 30.00 11.18 -27.57
CA ASN A 104 30.62 11.61 -26.31
C ASN A 104 29.83 12.48 -25.31
N LEU A 105 28.53 12.22 -25.11
CA LEU A 105 27.82 12.74 -23.91
C LEU A 105 28.16 12.08 -22.54
N PRO A 106 28.65 10.82 -22.41
CA PRO A 106 28.96 10.27 -21.09
C PRO A 106 30.20 10.91 -20.42
N HIS A 107 31.05 11.60 -21.20
CA HIS A 107 32.25 12.26 -20.66
C HIS A 107 31.93 13.58 -19.91
N ILE A 108 30.82 14.24 -20.24
CA ILE A 108 30.45 15.53 -19.64
C ILE A 108 29.95 15.33 -18.20
N ARG A 109 29.24 14.22 -17.94
CA ARG A 109 28.75 13.85 -16.60
C ARG A 109 29.89 13.57 -15.61
N LYS A 110 30.99 12.96 -16.07
CA LYS A 110 32.17 12.66 -15.23
C LYS A 110 32.98 13.90 -14.83
N SER A 111 32.86 15.01 -15.54
CA SER A 111 33.59 16.25 -15.22
C SER A 111 32.90 17.12 -14.16
N LEU A 112 31.73 16.73 -13.66
CA LEU A 112 30.92 17.46 -12.67
C LEU A 112 31.07 16.94 -11.23
N LEU A 113 31.97 15.97 -10.98
CA LEU A 113 32.35 15.57 -9.63
C LEU A 113 33.35 16.59 -9.05
N PRO A 114 33.17 17.06 -7.79
CA PRO A 114 33.77 18.31 -7.33
C PRO A 114 35.18 18.09 -6.77
N HIS A 115 36.21 18.01 -7.62
CA HIS A 115 37.59 18.19 -7.17
C HIS A 115 38.28 19.29 -8.01
N HIS A 116 38.54 20.40 -7.32
CA HIS A 116 39.38 21.57 -7.66
C HIS A 116 38.67 22.79 -8.27
N PRO A 117 38.83 23.99 -7.66
CA PRO A 117 38.22 25.23 -8.13
C PRO A 117 39.12 25.89 -9.17
N GLY A 118 38.71 25.84 -10.44
CA GLY A 118 39.41 26.50 -11.53
C GLY A 118 38.43 27.10 -12.52
N ASN A 119 38.04 28.35 -12.27
CA ASN A 119 37.49 29.33 -13.22
C ASN A 119 36.72 28.75 -14.42
N LEU A 120 35.55 28.15 -14.17
CA LEU A 120 34.62 27.81 -15.24
C LEU A 120 33.63 28.96 -15.39
N SER A 121 33.86 29.75 -16.45
CA SER A 121 32.89 30.71 -16.97
C SER A 121 31.50 30.08 -17.01
N ARG A 122 30.55 30.83 -16.45
CA ARG A 122 29.10 30.59 -16.39
C ARG A 122 28.62 29.79 -17.61
N TYR A 123 28.51 28.47 -17.48
CA TYR A 123 27.74 27.66 -18.41
C TYR A 123 26.28 27.89 -18.08
N ASP A 124 25.66 28.87 -18.73
CA ASP A 124 24.22 28.99 -18.75
C ASP A 124 23.68 27.74 -19.46
N LEU A 125 23.16 26.77 -18.68
CA LEU A 125 22.32 25.73 -19.25
C LEU A 125 21.20 26.45 -20.02
N PRO A 126 20.98 26.15 -21.31
CA PRO A 126 19.92 26.78 -22.07
C PRO A 126 18.57 26.26 -21.56
N MET A 127 18.05 26.87 -20.49
CA MET A 127 16.66 26.76 -20.01
C MET A 127 15.70 27.57 -20.91
N LYS A 128 16.00 27.66 -22.21
CA LYS A 128 15.13 28.22 -23.24
C LYS A 128 14.91 27.18 -24.32
N GLY A 129 14.25 26.10 -23.93
CA GLY A 129 13.59 25.15 -24.81
C GLY A 129 12.11 25.08 -24.41
N LEU A 130 11.22 24.94 -25.39
CA LEU A 130 9.80 24.74 -25.14
C LEU A 130 9.65 23.38 -24.45
N VAL A 131 9.44 23.37 -23.13
CA VAL A 131 9.25 22.14 -22.36
C VAL A 131 7.89 21.56 -22.74
N VAL A 132 7.87 20.67 -23.74
CA VAL A 132 6.67 19.93 -24.14
C VAL A 132 6.57 18.69 -23.25
N THR A 133 6.43 18.87 -21.93
CA THR A 133 6.07 17.75 -21.05
C THR A 133 4.55 17.62 -21.05
N ARG A 134 4.03 16.56 -21.67
CA ARG A 134 2.58 16.25 -21.71
C ARG A 134 2.08 15.60 -20.41
N VAL A 135 2.92 15.54 -19.37
CA VAL A 135 2.66 14.89 -18.09
C VAL A 135 1.46 15.52 -17.35
N SER A 136 1.17 16.80 -17.59
CA SER A 136 -0.01 17.48 -17.06
C SER A 136 -1.33 16.80 -17.44
N TYR A 137 -1.43 16.27 -18.66
CA TYR A 137 -2.61 15.54 -19.12
C TYR A 137 -2.82 14.24 -18.34
N ALA A 138 -1.75 13.52 -18.02
CA ALA A 138 -1.85 12.29 -17.21
C ALA A 138 -2.44 12.58 -15.83
N PHE A 139 -1.98 13.64 -15.15
CA PHE A 139 -2.52 14.06 -13.85
C PHE A 139 -3.99 14.49 -13.93
N TRP A 140 -4.39 15.24 -14.95
CA TRP A 140 -5.80 15.64 -15.13
C TRP A 140 -6.71 14.45 -15.44
N ILE A 141 -6.25 13.48 -16.25
CA ILE A 141 -6.97 12.23 -16.51
C ILE A 141 -7.14 11.44 -15.20
N MET A 142 -6.08 11.31 -14.41
CA MET A 142 -6.14 10.63 -13.10
C MET A 142 -7.09 11.34 -12.12
N ALA A 143 -7.09 12.67 -12.09
CA ALA A 143 -8.03 13.45 -11.29
C ALA A 143 -9.50 13.21 -11.71
N LEU A 144 -9.76 13.12 -13.02
CA LEU A 144 -11.09 12.86 -13.58
C LEU A 144 -11.57 11.44 -13.28
N ILE A 145 -10.69 10.44 -13.41
CA ILE A 145 -10.99 9.03 -13.10
C ILE A 145 -11.29 8.85 -11.61
N ASN A 146 -10.70 9.67 -10.74
CA ASN A 146 -10.92 9.58 -9.29
C ASN A 146 -12.23 10.25 -8.83
N LEU A 147 -12.78 11.20 -9.59
CA LEU A 147 -13.97 12.02 -9.25
C LEU A 147 -15.27 11.21 -9.01
N PRO A 148 -15.55 10.08 -9.70
CA PRO A 148 -16.69 9.23 -9.39
C PRO A 148 -16.72 8.69 -7.96
N VAL A 149 -15.56 8.49 -7.31
CA VAL A 149 -15.46 7.96 -5.94
C VAL A 149 -16.06 8.93 -4.90
N PRO A 150 -15.61 10.21 -4.79
CA PRO A 150 -16.23 11.16 -3.87
C PRO A 150 -17.70 11.42 -4.23
N ILE A 151 -18.10 11.36 -5.51
CA ILE A 151 -19.53 11.46 -5.90
C ILE A 151 -20.33 10.29 -5.32
N ALA A 152 -19.84 9.06 -5.42
CA ALA A 152 -20.51 7.88 -4.88
C ALA A 152 -20.61 7.95 -3.34
N VAL A 153 -19.53 8.35 -2.65
CA VAL A 153 -19.56 8.54 -1.19
C VAL A 153 -20.49 9.67 -0.79
N PHE A 154 -20.54 10.76 -1.55
CA PHE A 154 -21.48 11.86 -1.34
C PHE A 154 -22.94 11.42 -1.52
N PHE A 155 -23.21 10.61 -2.55
CA PHE A 155 -24.53 10.04 -2.78
C PHE A 155 -24.97 9.13 -1.63
N LEU A 156 -24.05 8.32 -1.09
CA LEU A 156 -24.30 7.51 0.10
C LEU A 156 -24.56 8.38 1.34
N LEU A 157 -23.78 9.43 1.57
CA LEU A 157 -24.00 10.39 2.65
C LEU A 157 -25.36 11.10 2.55
N TYR A 158 -25.76 11.48 1.33
CA TYR A 158 -27.06 12.10 1.07
C TYR A 158 -28.21 11.12 1.34
N LYS A 159 -28.09 9.87 0.87
CA LYS A 159 -29.09 8.81 1.08
C LYS A 159 -29.23 8.42 2.55
N GLU A 160 -28.12 8.39 3.29
CA GLU A 160 -28.07 8.16 4.75
C GLU A 160 -28.52 9.39 5.57
N ARG A 161 -28.84 10.53 4.94
CA ARG A 161 -29.24 11.78 5.60
C ARG A 161 -28.23 12.30 6.64
N MET A 162 -26.96 11.93 6.52
CA MET A 162 -25.89 12.30 7.48
C MET A 162 -25.20 13.64 7.15
N VAL A 163 -25.84 14.49 6.35
CA VAL A 163 -25.29 15.82 5.97
C VAL A 163 -25.62 16.83 7.09
N PRO A 164 -24.61 17.41 7.78
CA PRO A 164 -24.83 18.31 8.91
C PRO A 164 -25.63 19.59 8.59
N CYS A 165 -25.80 19.92 7.30
CA CYS A 165 -26.48 21.13 6.85
C CYS A 165 -27.99 20.98 6.63
N PHE A 166 -28.55 19.77 6.62
CA PHE A 166 -29.99 19.56 6.49
C PHE A 166 -30.54 18.91 7.74
N ASN A 167 -30.84 19.75 8.74
CA ASN A 167 -31.47 19.37 9.98
C ASN A 167 -32.94 18.99 9.69
N GLY A 168 -33.17 17.74 9.31
CA GLY A 168 -34.49 17.17 9.05
C GLY A 168 -34.65 15.88 9.82
N SER A 169 -35.41 15.94 10.90
CA SER A 169 -35.79 14.87 11.83
C SER A 169 -36.08 13.50 11.18
N SER A 170 -35.65 12.46 11.92
CA SER A 170 -36.30 11.15 12.12
C SER A 170 -35.63 9.91 11.51
N HIS A 171 -35.22 9.03 12.45
CA HIS A 171 -34.95 7.59 12.43
C HIS A 171 -33.91 7.00 11.44
N PRO A 172 -32.81 6.40 11.94
CA PRO A 172 -31.94 5.54 11.13
C PRO A 172 -32.67 4.22 10.81
N LEU A 173 -33.02 4.00 9.55
CA LEU A 173 -33.52 2.71 9.05
C LEU A 173 -32.35 1.88 8.49
N LEU A 174 -31.47 1.45 9.40
CA LEU A 174 -30.52 0.36 9.15
C LEU A 174 -30.31 -0.38 10.48
N SER A 175 -31.41 -0.94 10.99
CA SER A 175 -31.34 -2.01 11.97
C SER A 175 -30.81 -3.26 11.25
N ALA A 176 -29.56 -3.60 11.54
CA ALA A 176 -28.97 -4.91 11.28
C ALA A 176 -29.66 -6.06 12.06
N ASP A 177 -30.90 -5.84 12.49
CA ASP A 177 -31.69 -6.69 13.38
C ASP A 177 -32.89 -7.36 12.68
N GLU A 178 -33.15 -7.03 11.41
CA GLU A 178 -34.24 -7.63 10.63
C GLU A 178 -33.82 -8.91 9.88
N LEU A 179 -32.51 -9.20 9.80
CA LEU A 179 -31.99 -10.49 9.32
C LEU A 179 -31.83 -11.53 10.44
N ALA A 180 -32.07 -11.14 11.70
CA ALA A 180 -31.95 -12.03 12.86
C ALA A 180 -33.32 -12.52 13.40
N LEU A 181 -34.45 -12.00 12.86
CA LEU A 181 -35.79 -12.31 13.37
C LEU A 181 -36.60 -13.33 12.54
N GLU A 182 -36.01 -13.96 11.52
CA GLU A 182 -36.68 -15.00 10.72
C GLU A 182 -36.22 -16.44 11.02
N THR A 183 -35.54 -16.65 12.15
CA THR A 183 -35.22 -18.01 12.63
C THR A 183 -35.49 -18.17 14.12
N ARG A 184 -36.78 -18.27 14.49
CA ARG A 184 -37.23 -19.14 15.60
C ARG A 184 -38.76 -19.33 15.59
N PRO A 185 -39.27 -20.57 15.72
CA PRO A 185 -40.70 -20.83 15.83
C PRO A 185 -41.23 -20.42 17.21
N GLY A 186 -42.51 -20.04 17.25
CA GLY A 186 -43.14 -19.38 18.39
C GLY A 186 -43.44 -20.25 19.60
N ASP A 187 -43.75 -19.57 20.72
CA ASP A 187 -44.87 -19.89 21.59
C ASP A 187 -45.21 -18.67 22.46
N LYS A 188 -46.50 -18.51 22.74
CA LYS A 188 -47.11 -17.44 23.55
C LYS A 188 -47.15 -17.87 25.03
N ASP A 189 -47.01 -16.92 25.96
CA ASP A 189 -48.04 -16.57 26.96
C ASP A 189 -47.54 -15.62 28.08
N GLU A 190 -48.25 -14.49 28.16
CA GLU A 190 -48.77 -13.73 29.32
C GLU A 190 -47.92 -13.36 30.59
N LEU A 191 -47.88 -12.03 30.82
CA LEU A 191 -48.35 -11.28 32.02
C LEU A 191 -47.35 -10.69 33.06
N SER A 192 -47.51 -9.36 33.24
CA SER A 192 -47.33 -8.48 34.42
C SER A 192 -46.07 -7.61 34.62
N THR A 193 -46.38 -6.30 34.76
CA THR A 193 -45.67 -5.02 34.97
C THR A 193 -44.96 -4.83 36.33
N PRO A 194 -44.44 -3.63 36.71
CA PRO A 194 -43.48 -2.69 36.07
C PRO A 194 -42.37 -2.21 37.06
N SER A 195 -41.16 -1.85 36.62
CA SER A 195 -40.30 -0.95 37.43
C SER A 195 -39.09 -0.35 36.69
N GLN A 196 -39.00 0.97 36.80
CA GLN A 196 -37.79 1.80 36.81
C GLN A 196 -36.93 1.95 35.54
N ARG A 197 -37.07 3.13 34.92
CA ARG A 197 -35.98 3.79 34.17
C ARG A 197 -34.77 3.98 35.11
N PRO A 198 -33.55 3.81 34.59
CA PRO A 198 -32.69 4.99 34.54
C PRO A 198 -31.92 5.15 33.22
N HIS A 199 -31.81 6.42 32.83
CA HIS A 199 -30.68 7.07 32.16
C HIS A 199 -30.10 6.48 30.86
N THR A 200 -30.44 7.17 29.78
CA THR A 200 -29.72 7.28 28.51
C THR A 200 -28.23 7.62 28.74
N ALA A 201 -27.36 6.62 28.64
CA ALA A 201 -25.94 6.83 28.41
C ALA A 201 -25.68 6.68 26.90
N ALA A 202 -25.34 7.79 26.26
CA ALA A 202 -24.79 7.80 24.91
C ALA A 202 -23.46 7.03 24.93
N GLY A 203 -23.46 5.82 24.38
CA GLY A 203 -22.28 5.00 24.24
C GLY A 203 -21.38 5.54 23.14
N HIS A 204 -20.37 6.31 23.53
CA HIS A 204 -19.12 6.39 22.78
C HIS A 204 -18.52 4.97 22.84
N GLU A 205 -18.61 4.19 21.76
CA GLU A 205 -17.78 3.00 21.61
C GLU A 205 -16.32 3.47 21.52
N ASP A 206 -15.61 3.42 22.64
CA ASP A 206 -14.20 3.75 22.70
C ASP A 206 -13.42 2.82 21.75
N LEU A 207 -12.81 3.42 20.73
CA LEU A 207 -11.91 2.78 19.76
C LEU A 207 -10.78 1.99 20.45
N PHE A 208 -10.51 2.29 21.72
CA PHE A 208 -9.50 1.68 22.58
C PHE A 208 -10.06 0.74 23.67
N SER A 209 -11.36 0.45 23.68
CA SER A 209 -11.94 -0.55 24.60
C SER A 209 -11.30 -1.94 24.41
N CYS A 210 -10.79 -2.24 23.21
CA CYS A 210 -10.03 -3.46 22.94
C CYS A 210 -8.66 -3.51 23.64
N CYS A 211 -8.08 -2.34 23.98
CA CYS A 211 -6.86 -2.22 24.77
C CYS A 211 -7.13 -2.12 26.28
N GLN A 212 -8.40 -2.19 26.70
CA GLN A 212 -8.75 -2.09 28.11
C GLN A 212 -8.39 -3.39 28.83
N SER A 213 -7.18 -3.40 29.39
CA SER A 213 -6.55 -4.14 30.50
C SER A 213 -7.30 -5.28 31.23
N LYS A 214 -8.64 -5.32 31.25
CA LYS A 214 -9.43 -6.30 32.01
C LYS A 214 -9.41 -7.72 31.43
N ASN A 215 -9.11 -7.92 30.13
CA ASN A 215 -8.97 -9.26 29.52
C ASN A 215 -7.53 -9.75 29.32
N PHE A 216 -6.50 -8.93 29.57
CA PHE A 216 -5.09 -9.32 29.40
C PHE A 216 -4.43 -9.91 30.65
N ARG A 217 -5.19 -9.99 31.75
CA ARG A 217 -4.73 -10.50 33.05
C ARG A 217 -4.69 -12.04 33.05
N GLY A 218 -3.87 -12.61 32.17
CA GLY A 218 -3.73 -14.06 31.96
C GLY A 218 -3.16 -14.47 30.59
N ALA A 219 -2.94 -13.53 29.67
CA ALA A 219 -2.35 -13.84 28.36
C ALA A 219 -0.85 -14.17 28.51
N SER A 220 -0.45 -15.36 28.04
CA SER A 220 0.94 -15.82 28.06
C SER A 220 1.84 -14.90 27.22
N PHE A 221 3.10 -14.71 27.64
CA PHE A 221 4.14 -13.95 26.90
C PHE A 221 4.19 -14.34 25.40
N THR A 222 3.98 -15.62 25.11
CA THR A 222 3.98 -16.18 23.76
C THR A 222 2.86 -15.61 22.88
N TYR A 223 1.71 -15.20 23.44
CA TYR A 223 0.60 -14.57 22.70
C TYR A 223 1.00 -13.22 22.10
N PHE A 224 1.64 -12.37 22.90
CA PHE A 224 2.14 -11.07 22.44
C PHE A 224 3.33 -11.23 21.50
N ALA A 225 4.20 -12.22 21.76
CA ALA A 225 5.33 -12.52 20.89
C ALA A 225 4.90 -12.90 19.47
N VAL A 226 3.84 -13.72 19.31
CA VAL A 226 3.30 -14.08 17.99
C VAL A 226 2.71 -12.86 17.26
N HIS A 227 1.99 -11.97 17.95
CA HIS A 227 1.47 -10.74 17.33
C HIS A 227 2.59 -9.82 16.84
N ILE A 228 3.58 -9.56 17.70
CA ILE A 228 4.69 -8.65 17.37
C ILE A 228 5.51 -9.23 16.23
N THR A 229 5.84 -10.53 16.28
CA THR A 229 6.60 -11.16 15.19
C THR A 229 5.80 -11.24 13.89
N GLY A 230 4.49 -11.49 13.94
CA GLY A 230 3.63 -11.42 12.76
C GLY A 230 3.60 -10.03 12.13
N ALA A 231 3.50 -8.99 12.95
CA ALA A 231 3.55 -7.60 12.50
C ALA A 231 4.93 -7.25 11.91
N LEU A 232 6.03 -7.76 12.48
CA LEU A 232 7.39 -7.56 11.95
C LEU A 232 7.61 -8.27 10.61
N VAL A 233 7.03 -9.45 10.40
CA VAL A 233 7.07 -10.10 9.08
C VAL A 233 6.36 -9.24 8.05
N LEU A 234 5.15 -8.75 8.35
CA LEU A 234 4.40 -7.87 7.45
C LEU A 234 5.10 -6.55 7.21
N PHE A 235 5.66 -5.94 8.26
CA PHE A 235 6.48 -4.72 8.17
C PHE A 235 7.60 -4.90 7.13
N MET A 236 8.30 -6.04 7.15
CA MET A 236 9.38 -6.29 6.19
C MET A 236 8.84 -6.59 4.80
N THR A 237 7.83 -7.46 4.67
CA THR A 237 7.35 -7.89 3.34
C THR A 237 6.59 -6.80 2.60
N ASP A 238 5.78 -6.01 3.30
CA ASP A 238 5.05 -4.88 2.72
C ASP A 238 5.98 -3.68 2.51
N GLY A 239 6.97 -3.51 3.39
CA GLY A 239 8.10 -2.62 3.19
C GLY A 239 8.86 -2.89 1.88
N ILE A 240 9.13 -4.17 1.58
CA ILE A 240 9.73 -4.59 0.29
C ILE A 240 8.80 -4.26 -0.88
N VAL A 241 7.48 -4.42 -0.75
CA VAL A 241 6.52 -4.06 -1.81
C VAL A 241 6.59 -2.56 -2.12
N GLY A 242 6.58 -1.71 -1.08
CA GLY A 242 6.68 -0.26 -1.21
C GLY A 242 8.01 0.19 -1.82
N GLU A 243 9.12 -0.31 -1.28
CA GLU A 243 10.46 -0.05 -1.81
C GLU A 243 10.57 -0.45 -3.28
N TYR A 244 10.21 -1.69 -3.61
CA TYR A 244 10.41 -2.21 -4.95
C TYR A 244 9.52 -1.49 -5.97
N SER A 245 8.24 -1.28 -5.66
CA SER A 245 7.34 -0.54 -6.54
C SER A 245 7.74 0.92 -6.75
N GLY A 246 8.31 1.57 -5.73
CA GLY A 246 8.73 2.96 -5.79
C GLY A 246 10.05 3.20 -6.53
N PHE A 247 11.02 2.29 -6.39
CA PHE A 247 12.39 2.52 -6.87
C PHE A 247 12.83 1.63 -8.03
N VAL A 248 12.06 0.60 -8.43
CA VAL A 248 12.43 -0.28 -9.57
C VAL A 248 12.63 0.50 -10.88
N TYR A 249 11.82 1.54 -11.12
CA TYR A 249 11.97 2.41 -12.28
C TYR A 249 13.31 3.15 -12.26
N SER A 250 13.63 3.79 -11.13
CA SER A 250 14.90 4.53 -10.96
C SER A 250 16.11 3.60 -11.10
N TYR A 251 16.02 2.39 -10.55
CA TYR A 251 17.05 1.36 -10.69
C TYR A 251 17.28 0.95 -12.16
N ALA A 252 16.20 0.80 -12.95
CA ALA A 252 16.32 0.38 -14.35
C ALA A 252 16.91 1.47 -15.27
N VAL A 253 16.65 2.74 -14.96
CA VAL A 253 17.10 3.88 -15.77
C VAL A 253 18.55 4.27 -15.48
N GLU A 254 19.07 4.01 -14.28
CA GLU A 254 20.45 4.31 -13.92
C GLU A 254 21.48 3.32 -14.54
N GLU A 255 22.74 3.75 -14.64
CA GLU A 255 23.85 2.88 -15.04
C GLU A 255 24.05 1.78 -13.96
N PRO A 256 24.22 0.50 -14.33
CA PRO A 256 24.73 -0.01 -15.61
C PRO A 256 23.69 -0.51 -16.64
N LEU A 257 22.40 -0.62 -16.32
CA LEU A 257 21.41 -1.12 -17.30
C LEU A 257 21.01 -0.06 -18.33
N SER A 258 20.87 1.21 -17.90
CA SER A 258 20.48 2.33 -18.78
C SER A 258 19.27 2.02 -19.68
N VAL A 259 18.24 1.37 -19.12
CA VAL A 259 17.05 0.96 -19.88
C VAL A 259 16.32 2.21 -20.37
N VAL A 260 15.84 2.17 -21.62
CA VAL A 260 15.00 3.24 -22.20
C VAL A 260 13.79 3.51 -21.30
N HIS A 261 13.49 4.79 -21.02
CA HIS A 261 12.43 5.21 -20.10
C HIS A 261 11.09 4.51 -20.32
N LYS A 262 10.70 4.30 -21.58
CA LYS A 262 9.48 3.56 -21.95
C LYS A 262 9.48 2.11 -21.46
N VAL A 263 10.60 1.40 -21.66
CA VAL A 263 10.74 0.01 -21.22
C VAL A 263 10.83 -0.07 -19.70
N ALA A 264 11.48 0.90 -19.06
CA ALA A 264 11.54 1.00 -17.60
C ALA A 264 10.15 1.26 -16.97
N GLY A 265 9.27 2.01 -17.65
CA GLY A 265 7.90 2.26 -17.22
C GLY A 265 7.03 1.00 -17.11
N TYR A 266 7.34 -0.05 -17.87
CA TYR A 266 6.61 -1.33 -17.77
C TYR A 266 6.96 -2.15 -16.52
N LEU A 267 8.10 -1.91 -15.86
CA LEU A 267 8.51 -2.68 -14.67
C LEU A 267 7.54 -2.52 -13.48
N PRO A 268 7.15 -1.30 -13.06
CA PRO A 268 6.13 -1.11 -12.04
C PRO A 268 4.77 -1.75 -12.41
N SER A 269 4.33 -1.62 -13.66
CA SER A 269 3.11 -2.27 -14.14
C SER A 269 3.22 -3.78 -14.08
N LEU A 270 4.35 -4.37 -14.52
CA LEU A 270 4.61 -5.80 -14.42
C LEU A 270 4.55 -6.27 -12.98
N PHE A 271 5.19 -5.54 -12.06
CA PHE A 271 5.20 -5.86 -10.64
C PHE A 271 3.78 -5.92 -10.06
N TRP A 272 2.99 -4.86 -10.24
CA TRP A 272 1.60 -4.82 -9.76
C TRP A 272 0.69 -5.81 -10.49
N GLY A 273 0.93 -6.06 -11.78
CA GLY A 273 0.26 -7.10 -12.56
C GLY A 273 0.48 -8.50 -11.99
N PHE A 274 1.73 -8.84 -11.65
CA PHE A 274 2.03 -10.12 -11.03
C PHE A 274 1.58 -10.18 -9.56
N ILE A 275 1.51 -9.07 -8.83
CA ILE A 275 0.85 -9.00 -7.52
C ILE A 275 -0.64 -9.36 -7.64
N THR A 276 -1.36 -8.79 -8.61
CA THR A 276 -2.79 -9.11 -8.80
C THR A 276 -2.99 -10.56 -9.23
N LEU A 277 -2.17 -11.05 -10.17
CA LEU A 277 -2.20 -12.44 -10.60
C LEU A 277 -1.90 -13.41 -9.45
N GLY A 278 -0.89 -13.10 -8.63
CA GLY A 278 -0.53 -13.91 -7.47
C GLY A 278 -1.65 -13.96 -6.42
N ARG A 279 -2.39 -12.86 -6.24
CA ARG A 279 -3.60 -12.86 -5.39
C ARG A 279 -4.68 -13.78 -5.95
N LEU A 280 -4.88 -13.85 -7.26
CA LEU A 280 -5.83 -14.78 -7.87
C LEU A 280 -5.39 -16.24 -7.71
N ILE A 281 -4.10 -16.53 -7.90
CA ILE A 281 -3.52 -17.87 -7.72
C ILE A 281 -3.53 -18.30 -6.24
N SER A 282 -3.40 -17.36 -5.31
CA SER A 282 -3.41 -17.68 -3.88
C SER A 282 -4.74 -18.26 -3.38
N ILE A 283 -5.86 -17.95 -4.04
CA ILE A 283 -7.19 -18.44 -3.65
C ILE A 283 -7.30 -19.97 -3.81
N PRO A 284 -7.02 -20.57 -4.98
CA PRO A 284 -7.02 -22.03 -5.12
C PRO A 284 -5.91 -22.71 -4.29
N VAL A 285 -4.77 -22.05 -4.09
CA VAL A 285 -3.67 -22.59 -3.29
C VAL A 285 -4.01 -22.65 -1.80
N SER A 286 -4.73 -21.65 -1.26
CA SER A 286 -5.13 -21.63 0.15
C SER A 286 -6.09 -22.77 0.51
N TYR A 287 -6.86 -23.31 -0.45
CA TYR A 287 -7.65 -24.52 -0.23
C TYR A 287 -6.82 -25.80 -0.12
N ARG A 288 -5.60 -25.83 -0.68
CA ARG A 288 -4.73 -27.03 -0.67
C ARG A 288 -3.60 -26.96 0.36
N MET A 289 -3.24 -25.77 0.82
CA MET A 289 -2.07 -25.56 1.68
C MET A 289 -2.45 -24.81 2.96
N LYS A 290 -1.78 -25.14 4.07
CA LYS A 290 -1.93 -24.41 5.33
C LYS A 290 -1.31 -23.00 5.19
N PRO A 291 -1.90 -21.96 5.81
CA PRO A 291 -1.37 -20.59 5.75
C PRO A 291 0.11 -20.48 6.14
N ALA A 292 0.55 -21.25 7.15
CA ALA A 292 1.93 -21.29 7.59
C ALA A 292 2.91 -21.72 6.46
N THR A 293 2.57 -22.77 5.72
CA THR A 293 3.40 -23.28 4.62
C THR A 293 3.43 -22.31 3.45
N MET A 294 2.32 -21.61 3.21
CA MET A 294 2.22 -20.61 2.16
C MET A 294 3.14 -19.42 2.43
N VAL A 295 3.15 -18.89 3.66
CA VAL A 295 4.08 -17.81 4.06
C VAL A 295 5.53 -18.27 3.96
N PHE A 296 5.84 -19.52 4.35
CA PHE A 296 7.20 -20.06 4.20
C PHE A 296 7.66 -20.04 2.73
N ILE A 297 6.83 -20.55 1.82
CA ILE A 297 7.12 -20.57 0.38
C ILE A 297 7.34 -19.14 -0.14
N ASN A 298 6.50 -18.19 0.27
CA ASN A 298 6.61 -16.80 -0.16
C ASN A 298 7.91 -16.14 0.33
N VAL A 299 8.24 -16.25 1.61
CA VAL A 299 9.45 -15.60 2.16
C VAL A 299 10.72 -16.20 1.58
N VAL A 300 10.76 -17.53 1.38
CA VAL A 300 11.88 -18.20 0.69
C VAL A 300 11.94 -17.78 -0.79
N GLY A 301 10.79 -17.65 -1.45
CA GLY A 301 10.69 -17.17 -2.82
C GLY A 301 11.20 -15.75 -2.99
N VAL A 302 10.86 -14.84 -2.07
CA VAL A 302 11.38 -13.46 -2.03
C VAL A 302 12.90 -13.45 -1.89
N LEU A 303 13.44 -14.20 -0.93
CA LEU A 303 14.89 -14.29 -0.70
C LEU A 303 15.62 -14.84 -1.93
N THR A 304 15.09 -15.91 -2.53
CA THR A 304 15.66 -16.53 -3.73
C THR A 304 15.61 -15.57 -4.92
N THR A 305 14.52 -14.82 -5.07
CA THR A 305 14.36 -13.87 -6.18
C THR A 305 15.34 -12.70 -6.05
N PHE A 306 15.52 -12.13 -4.86
CA PHE A 306 16.54 -11.09 -4.65
C PHE A 306 17.96 -11.60 -4.86
N LEU A 307 18.25 -12.83 -4.43
CA LEU A 307 19.54 -13.47 -4.70
C LEU A 307 19.79 -13.61 -6.21
N LEU A 308 18.80 -14.07 -6.98
CA LEU A 308 18.90 -14.18 -8.43
C LEU A 308 19.07 -12.81 -9.10
N LEU A 309 18.34 -11.79 -8.66
CA LEU A 309 18.47 -10.42 -9.15
C LEU A 309 19.87 -9.82 -8.87
N LEU A 310 20.46 -10.13 -7.71
CA LEU A 310 21.82 -9.71 -7.38
C LEU A 310 22.88 -10.38 -8.25
N ILE A 311 22.76 -11.70 -8.47
CA ILE A 311 23.69 -12.47 -9.31
C ILE A 311 23.65 -11.97 -10.76
N PHE A 312 22.45 -11.71 -11.29
CA PHE A 312 22.25 -11.28 -12.67
C PHE A 312 21.91 -9.79 -12.80
N SER A 313 22.54 -8.95 -11.97
CA SER A 313 22.30 -7.51 -11.92
C SER A 313 22.62 -6.74 -13.19
N SER A 314 23.27 -7.34 -14.20
CA SER A 314 23.56 -6.68 -15.49
C SER A 314 22.54 -7.00 -16.60
N SER A 315 21.60 -7.91 -16.36
CA SER A 315 20.69 -8.39 -17.41
C SER A 315 19.27 -7.86 -17.24
N VAL A 316 18.78 -7.15 -18.26
CA VAL A 316 17.41 -6.63 -18.30
C VAL A 316 16.38 -7.75 -18.24
N VAL A 317 16.62 -8.89 -18.91
CA VAL A 317 15.66 -10.01 -18.93
C VAL A 317 15.48 -10.59 -17.52
N PHE A 318 16.58 -10.76 -16.78
CA PHE A 318 16.51 -11.25 -15.40
C PHE A 318 15.85 -10.24 -14.46
N LEU A 319 15.99 -8.93 -14.72
CA LEU A 319 15.24 -7.91 -14.00
C LEU A 319 13.72 -8.11 -14.19
N PHE A 320 13.24 -8.23 -15.44
CA PHE A 320 11.81 -8.45 -15.71
C PHE A 320 11.28 -9.75 -15.10
N VAL A 321 12.00 -10.87 -15.27
CA VAL A 321 11.62 -12.18 -14.71
C VAL A 321 11.64 -12.14 -13.18
N GLY A 322 12.63 -11.49 -12.59
CA GLY A 322 12.74 -11.32 -11.14
C GLY A 322 11.65 -10.41 -10.60
N THR A 323 11.32 -9.30 -11.26
CA THR A 323 10.18 -8.43 -10.90
C THR A 323 8.86 -9.20 -10.91
N ALA A 324 8.61 -10.00 -11.95
CA ALA A 324 7.40 -10.81 -12.05
C ALA A 324 7.34 -11.87 -10.92
N SER A 325 8.44 -12.57 -10.68
CA SER A 325 8.54 -13.60 -9.63
C SER A 325 8.38 -12.99 -8.23
N LEU A 326 9.02 -11.84 -7.98
CA LEU A 326 8.93 -11.12 -6.71
C LEU A 326 7.50 -10.66 -6.44
N GLY A 327 6.82 -10.13 -7.45
CA GLY A 327 5.40 -9.75 -7.36
C GLY A 327 4.51 -10.94 -6.97
N LEU A 328 4.72 -12.12 -7.55
CA LEU A 328 3.94 -13.32 -7.21
C LEU A 328 4.13 -13.77 -5.75
N PHE A 329 5.37 -13.78 -5.26
CA PHE A 329 5.64 -14.24 -3.88
C PHE A 329 5.18 -13.22 -2.84
N LEU A 330 5.31 -11.92 -3.11
CA LEU A 330 4.85 -10.89 -2.17
C LEU A 330 3.32 -10.79 -2.11
N SER A 331 2.62 -11.10 -3.20
CA SER A 331 1.18 -10.84 -3.34
C SER A 331 0.30 -11.46 -2.26
N SER A 332 0.69 -12.64 -1.79
CA SER A 332 -0.13 -13.51 -0.95
C SER A 332 0.40 -13.60 0.48
N THR A 333 1.49 -12.91 0.79
CA THR A 333 2.09 -12.90 2.13
C THR A 333 1.19 -12.21 3.14
N PHE A 334 0.63 -11.05 2.78
CA PHE A 334 -0.29 -10.30 3.64
C PHE A 334 -1.56 -11.11 4.04
N PRO A 335 -2.37 -11.63 3.10
CA PRO A 335 -3.57 -12.41 3.46
C PRO A 335 -3.22 -13.73 4.18
N SER A 336 -2.12 -14.39 3.80
CA SER A 336 -1.71 -15.64 4.46
C SER A 336 -1.25 -15.41 5.90
N MET A 337 -0.58 -14.29 6.17
CA MET A 337 -0.17 -13.91 7.52
C MET A 337 -1.34 -13.47 8.39
N LEU A 338 -2.31 -12.75 7.82
CA LEU A 338 -3.57 -12.46 8.51
C LEU A 338 -4.28 -13.75 8.92
N ALA A 339 -4.50 -14.67 7.98
CA ALA A 339 -5.13 -15.96 8.26
C ALA A 339 -4.35 -16.79 9.29
N TYR A 340 -3.02 -16.85 9.17
CA TYR A 340 -2.16 -17.58 10.11
C TYR A 340 -2.24 -17.00 11.54
N THR A 341 -2.32 -15.68 11.67
CA THR A 341 -2.39 -15.01 12.97
C THR A 341 -3.79 -15.18 13.58
N GLU A 342 -4.86 -15.03 12.78
CA GLU A 342 -6.23 -15.27 13.24
C GLU A 342 -6.45 -16.72 13.70
N ASP A 343 -5.89 -17.71 13.00
CA ASP A 343 -5.97 -19.13 13.36
C ASP A 343 -5.31 -19.44 14.72
N ILE A 344 -4.20 -18.77 15.04
CA ILE A 344 -3.48 -18.99 16.31
C ILE A 344 -4.23 -18.38 17.50
N LEU A 345 -4.88 -17.22 17.30
CA LEU A 345 -5.29 -16.36 18.41
C LEU A 345 -6.78 -16.43 18.72
N GLN A 346 -7.59 -17.11 17.90
CA GLN A 346 -9.05 -17.25 18.02
C GLN A 346 -9.82 -15.93 18.27
N TYR A 347 -9.21 -14.77 18.00
CA TYR A 347 -9.77 -13.46 18.28
C TYR A 347 -9.78 -12.62 17.00
N LYS A 348 -10.98 -12.42 16.44
CA LYS A 348 -11.19 -11.71 15.18
C LYS A 348 -11.27 -10.20 15.44
N GLY A 349 -10.30 -9.43 14.94
CA GLY A 349 -10.40 -7.97 14.86
C GLY A 349 -9.23 -7.16 15.43
N CYS A 350 -8.78 -7.44 16.66
CA CYS A 350 -7.68 -6.67 17.29
C CYS A 350 -6.31 -7.00 16.72
N ALA A 351 -6.07 -8.26 16.36
CA ALA A 351 -4.84 -8.68 15.71
C ALA A 351 -4.66 -8.01 14.34
N THR A 352 -5.76 -7.90 13.59
CA THR A 352 -5.79 -7.33 12.24
C THR A 352 -5.32 -5.87 12.23
N THR A 353 -5.71 -5.05 13.22
CA THR A 353 -5.30 -3.64 13.26
C THR A 353 -3.80 -3.48 13.52
N VAL A 354 -3.22 -4.28 14.42
CA VAL A 354 -1.77 -4.28 14.70
C VAL A 354 -0.98 -4.73 13.48
N LEU A 355 -1.45 -5.76 12.79
CA LEU A 355 -0.83 -6.28 11.57
C LEU A 355 -0.87 -5.28 10.41
N VAL A 356 -2.03 -4.68 10.14
CA VAL A 356 -2.21 -3.65 9.11
C VAL A 356 -1.35 -2.42 9.42
N THR A 357 -1.35 -1.97 10.67
CA THR A 357 -0.55 -0.81 11.09
C THR A 357 0.95 -1.12 10.95
N GLY A 358 1.38 -2.32 11.33
CA GLY A 358 2.78 -2.76 11.17
C GLY A 358 3.22 -2.79 9.70
N ALA A 359 2.36 -3.28 8.80
CA ALA A 359 2.60 -3.29 7.36
C ALA A 359 2.80 -1.86 6.81
N GLY A 360 1.86 -0.95 7.11
CA GLY A 360 1.93 0.44 6.63
C GLY A 360 3.13 1.22 7.18
N ILE A 361 3.50 1.03 8.45
CA ILE A 361 4.73 1.64 9.00
C ILE A 361 5.96 1.07 8.27
N GLY A 362 5.96 -0.23 7.96
CA GLY A 362 7.03 -0.89 7.20
C GLY A 362 7.22 -0.30 5.81
N GLU A 363 6.12 -0.13 5.07
CA GLU A 363 6.10 0.54 3.76
C GLU A 363 6.78 1.91 3.83
N MET A 364 6.35 2.76 4.76
CA MET A 364 6.89 4.12 4.90
C MET A 364 8.37 4.14 5.33
N VAL A 365 8.75 3.34 6.34
CA VAL A 365 10.10 3.36 6.91
C VAL A 365 11.12 2.79 5.94
N LEU A 366 10.84 1.65 5.31
CA LEU A 366 11.79 1.03 4.38
C LEU A 366 11.93 1.86 3.09
N GLN A 367 10.85 2.46 2.60
CA GLN A 367 10.92 3.34 1.42
C GLN A 367 11.78 4.59 1.68
N LEU A 368 11.64 5.22 2.85
CA LEU A 368 12.50 6.35 3.23
C LEU A 368 13.97 5.94 3.39
N LEU A 369 14.21 4.80 4.04
CA LEU A 369 15.56 4.28 4.26
C LEU A 369 16.28 4.03 2.93
N VAL A 370 15.61 3.35 2.00
CA VAL A 370 16.18 3.01 0.69
C VAL A 370 16.37 4.25 -0.17
N GLY A 371 15.42 5.18 -0.17
CA GLY A 371 15.56 6.44 -0.89
C GLY A 371 16.80 7.23 -0.46
N SER A 372 17.08 7.29 0.84
CA SER A 372 18.31 7.92 1.36
C SER A 372 19.57 7.16 0.95
N ILE A 373 19.55 5.83 1.00
CA ILE A 373 20.72 5.00 0.65
C ILE A 373 21.03 5.09 -0.84
N ILE A 374 20.01 5.09 -1.71
CA ILE A 374 20.19 5.28 -3.16
C ILE A 374 20.83 6.64 -3.44
N HIS A 375 20.43 7.69 -2.71
CA HIS A 375 21.03 9.01 -2.84
C HIS A 375 22.52 9.04 -2.49
N ASP A 376 22.92 8.38 -1.39
CA ASP A 376 24.30 8.41 -0.89
C ASP A 376 25.25 7.43 -1.58
N ARG A 377 24.74 6.25 -2.00
CA ARG A 377 25.56 5.11 -2.46
C ARG A 377 25.28 4.70 -3.92
N GLY A 378 24.24 5.24 -4.55
CA GLY A 378 23.83 4.94 -5.92
C GLY A 378 22.85 3.76 -6.03
N SER A 379 22.33 3.52 -7.23
CA SER A 379 21.31 2.49 -7.53
C SER A 379 21.68 1.06 -7.15
N TYR A 380 22.96 0.66 -7.17
CA TYR A 380 23.36 -0.71 -6.80
C TYR A 380 22.89 -1.10 -5.39
N SER A 381 22.78 -0.14 -4.48
CA SER A 381 22.32 -0.40 -3.11
C SER A 381 20.88 -0.87 -3.02
N PHE A 382 20.02 -0.58 -4.01
CA PHE A 382 18.61 -0.99 -4.03
C PHE A 382 18.45 -2.52 -3.90
N LEU A 383 19.10 -3.30 -4.76
CA LEU A 383 18.98 -4.77 -4.70
C LEU A 383 19.60 -5.37 -3.43
N VAL A 384 20.66 -4.74 -2.90
CA VAL A 384 21.30 -5.15 -1.66
C VAL A 384 20.39 -4.89 -0.46
N CYS A 385 19.71 -3.74 -0.42
CA CYS A 385 18.70 -3.43 0.59
C CYS A 385 17.56 -4.44 0.56
N GLY A 386 16.99 -4.73 -0.62
CA GLY A 386 15.97 -5.76 -0.78
C GLY A 386 16.40 -7.14 -0.28
N MET A 387 17.65 -7.54 -0.51
CA MET A 387 18.21 -8.79 0.01
C MET A 387 18.34 -8.78 1.55
N ILE A 388 18.79 -7.68 2.14
CA ILE A 388 18.90 -7.54 3.59
C ILE A 388 17.52 -7.62 4.23
N PHE A 389 16.52 -6.91 3.69
CA PHE A 389 15.15 -6.97 4.18
C PHE A 389 14.52 -8.34 3.99
N GLY A 390 14.81 -9.04 2.89
CA GLY A 390 14.41 -10.43 2.67
C GLY A 390 14.98 -11.39 3.73
N CYS A 391 16.26 -11.24 4.07
CA CYS A 391 16.89 -11.99 5.16
C CYS A 391 16.24 -11.69 6.52
N LEU A 392 15.93 -10.42 6.82
CA LEU A 392 15.23 -10.03 8.04
C LEU A 392 13.79 -10.57 8.09
N ALA A 393 13.07 -10.56 6.97
CA ALA A 393 11.74 -11.17 6.87
C ALA A 393 11.80 -12.68 7.19
N PHE A 394 12.83 -13.38 6.67
CA PHE A 394 13.05 -14.80 6.97
C PHE A 394 13.37 -15.06 8.44
N THR A 395 14.22 -14.23 9.07
CA THR A 395 14.56 -14.39 10.49
C THR A 395 13.34 -14.14 11.38
N PHE A 396 12.54 -13.11 11.10
CA PHE A 396 11.29 -12.87 11.83
C PHE A 396 10.26 -13.98 11.62
N TYR A 397 10.16 -14.54 10.41
CA TYR A 397 9.31 -15.69 10.15
C TYR A 397 9.76 -16.92 10.95
N ALA A 398 11.07 -17.19 11.00
CA ALA A 398 11.62 -18.28 11.79
C ALA A 398 11.35 -18.10 13.29
N LEU A 399 11.48 -16.87 13.81
CA LEU A 399 11.12 -16.53 15.20
C LEU A 399 9.63 -16.73 15.47
N LEU A 400 8.77 -16.36 14.53
CA LEU A 400 7.32 -16.57 14.63
C LEU A 400 6.96 -18.06 14.66
N VAL A 401 7.60 -18.90 13.84
CA VAL A 401 7.42 -20.36 13.90
C VAL A 401 7.92 -20.92 15.23
N PHE A 402 9.04 -20.42 15.73
CA PHE A 402 9.59 -20.82 17.04
C PHE A 402 8.62 -20.47 18.19
N PHE A 403 8.09 -19.25 18.23
CA PHE A 403 7.11 -18.85 19.25
C PHE A 403 5.80 -19.63 19.14
N HIS A 404 5.32 -19.91 17.92
CA HIS A 404 4.14 -20.76 17.74
C HIS A 404 4.39 -22.17 18.30
N ARG A 405 5.56 -22.79 18.07
CA ARG A 405 5.87 -24.10 18.65
C ARG A 405 5.95 -24.09 20.18
N MET A 406 6.33 -22.96 20.77
CA MET A 406 6.34 -22.77 22.23
C MET A 406 4.96 -22.46 22.82
N TYR A 407 3.95 -22.14 21.99
CA TYR A 407 2.60 -21.89 22.45
C TYR A 407 1.92 -23.24 22.74
N PRO A 408 1.65 -23.60 24.02
CA PRO A 408 0.92 -24.83 24.31
C PRO A 408 -0.48 -24.70 23.71
N LYS A 409 -0.84 -25.62 22.80
CA LYS A 409 -2.22 -25.73 22.34
C LYS A 409 -3.11 -25.93 23.58
N PRO A 410 -4.17 -25.13 23.77
CA PRO A 410 -5.16 -25.46 24.79
C PRO A 410 -5.72 -26.84 24.44
N SER A 411 -5.53 -27.78 25.38
CA SER A 411 -6.01 -29.17 25.31
C SER A 411 -7.52 -29.25 25.34
#